data_AF-A0A358U8P7-F1
#
_entry.id   AF-A0A358U8P7-F1
#
_cell.length_a   1.000
_cell.length_b   1.000
_cell.length_c   1.000
_cell.angle_alpha   90.00
_cell.angle_beta   90.00
_cell.angle_gamma   90.00
#
_symmetry.space_group_name_H-M   'P 1'
#
loop_
_entity.id
_entity.type
_entity.pdbx_description
1 polymer ?
#
loop_
_entity_poly.entity_id
_entity_poly.type
_entity_poly.pdbx_seq_one_letter_code
_entity_poly.pdbx_strand_id
1 'polypeptide(L)'
;MVIKQAKRESDQSKGKENNYDVLVSKIPLRLNPNQRILVDRLRKESARLWNDILDIHGWLWSSYRVWSSESQMKKLFNGKTHKLHAQTIQATIELHQETCDRTREQRAQG
;
A
#
# COMPACT_ATOMS: atom_id res chain seq x y z
N MET A 1 -39.85 32.78 12.06
CA MET A 1 -39.82 33.09 10.61
C MET A 1 -38.61 32.38 10.01
N VAL A 2 -38.80 31.63 8.93
CA VAL A 2 -38.11 30.36 8.64
C VAL A 2 -37.55 30.39 7.21
N ILE A 3 -36.26 30.00 7.07
CA ILE A 3 -35.52 29.50 5.88
C ILE A 3 -35.14 30.61 4.86
N LYS A 4 -33.89 30.71 4.39
CA LYS A 4 -33.31 29.81 3.38
C LYS A 4 -31.78 29.76 3.42
N GLN A 5 -31.26 28.56 3.69
CA GLN A 5 -29.92 28.10 3.31
C GLN A 5 -29.74 28.30 1.80
N ALA A 6 -28.61 28.88 1.41
CA ALA A 6 -28.21 28.97 0.00
C ALA A 6 -28.06 27.56 -0.58
N LYS A 7 -28.78 27.32 -1.68
CA LYS A 7 -28.77 26.07 -2.46
C LYS A 7 -27.35 25.75 -2.92
N ARG A 8 -26.98 24.47 -2.78
CA ARG A 8 -25.91 23.85 -3.57
C ARG A 8 -26.35 23.87 -5.03
N GLU A 9 -25.68 24.63 -5.86
CA GLU A 9 -25.72 24.43 -7.30
C GLU A 9 -24.74 23.29 -7.62
N SER A 10 -25.31 22.11 -7.81
CA SER A 10 -24.63 21.02 -8.49
C SER A 10 -24.47 21.43 -9.95
N ASP A 11 -23.25 21.72 -10.38
CA ASP A 11 -22.92 21.83 -11.79
C ASP A 11 -23.20 20.48 -12.46
N GLN A 12 -24.38 20.39 -13.08
CA GLN A 12 -24.67 19.41 -14.12
C GLN A 12 -23.85 19.80 -15.35
N SER A 13 -22.59 19.38 -15.39
CA SER A 13 -21.84 19.42 -16.65
C SER A 13 -22.46 18.36 -17.58
N LYS A 14 -23.25 18.84 -18.54
CA LYS A 14 -23.83 18.08 -19.65
C LYS A 14 -22.77 17.13 -20.24
N GLY A 15 -23.13 15.86 -20.34
CA GLY A 15 -22.29 14.80 -20.90
C GLY A 15 -21.84 15.15 -22.32
N LYS A 16 -20.53 15.12 -22.54
CA LYS A 16 -19.96 14.77 -23.83
C LYS A 16 -19.79 13.25 -23.78
N GLU A 17 -20.61 12.52 -24.54
CA GLU A 17 -20.33 11.13 -24.89
C GLU A 17 -19.06 11.11 -25.74
N ASN A 18 -17.93 11.04 -25.06
CA ASN A 18 -16.69 10.67 -25.68
C ASN A 18 -16.66 9.14 -25.66
N ASN A 19 -16.74 8.53 -26.84
CA ASN A 19 -16.63 7.09 -27.07
C ASN A 19 -15.17 6.65 -26.86
N TYR A 20 -14.72 6.64 -25.61
CA TYR A 20 -13.51 5.96 -25.19
C TYR A 20 -13.91 4.70 -24.43
N ASP A 21 -13.29 3.58 -24.77
CA ASP A 21 -13.26 2.41 -23.89
C ASP A 21 -12.59 2.86 -22.59
N VAL A 22 -13.37 3.05 -21.52
CA VAL A 22 -12.84 3.39 -20.20
C VAL A 22 -12.08 2.17 -19.67
N LEU A 23 -10.79 2.07 -19.97
CA LEU A 23 -9.94 0.98 -19.49
C LEU A 23 -9.77 1.00 -17.95
N VAL A 24 -9.87 2.18 -17.31
CA VAL A 24 -9.74 2.34 -15.86
C VAL A 24 -10.69 3.42 -15.33
N SER A 25 -11.62 3.04 -14.45
CA SER A 25 -12.47 3.97 -13.70
C SER A 25 -11.84 4.28 -12.33
N LYS A 26 -11.59 5.57 -12.06
CA LYS A 26 -11.15 6.04 -10.74
C LYS A 26 -12.39 6.36 -9.90
N ILE A 27 -12.75 5.43 -9.01
CA ILE A 27 -13.87 5.65 -8.08
C ILE A 27 -13.34 6.41 -6.86
N PRO A 28 -13.79 7.66 -6.61
CA PRO A 28 -13.34 8.42 -5.45
C PRO A 28 -13.88 7.78 -4.17
N LEU A 29 -12.97 7.29 -3.31
CA LEU A 29 -13.31 6.79 -1.98
C LEU A 29 -13.76 7.95 -1.09
N ARG A 30 -15.08 8.04 -0.86
CA ARG A 30 -15.67 9.02 0.06
C ARG A 30 -15.57 8.50 1.49
N LEU A 31 -14.44 8.78 2.13
CA LEU A 31 -14.20 8.42 3.53
C LEU A 31 -14.66 9.51 4.48
N ASN A 32 -15.33 9.10 5.56
CA ASN A 32 -15.60 9.97 6.70
C ASN A 32 -14.31 10.31 7.47
N PRO A 33 -14.31 11.33 8.36
CA PRO A 33 -13.10 11.75 9.07
C PRO A 33 -12.41 10.61 9.85
N ASN A 34 -13.17 9.76 10.53
CA ASN A 34 -12.63 8.64 11.32
C ASN A 34 -11.95 7.59 10.43
N GLN A 35 -12.56 7.28 9.28
CA GLN A 35 -11.99 6.37 8.28
C GLN A 35 -10.69 6.94 7.69
N ARG A 36 -10.61 8.26 7.47
CA ARG A 36 -9.38 8.91 7.00
C ARG A 36 -8.24 8.77 8.00
N ILE A 37 -8.54 8.99 9.29
CA ILE A 37 -7.56 8.82 10.38
C ILE A 37 -7.09 7.35 10.45
N LEU A 38 -8.01 6.40 10.33
CA LEU A 38 -7.67 4.99 10.32
C LEU A 38 -6.78 4.63 9.12
N VAL A 39 -7.13 5.07 7.92
CA VAL A 39 -6.34 4.83 6.70
C VAL A 39 -4.95 5.43 6.82
N ASP A 40 -4.82 6.67 7.31
CA ASP A 40 -3.52 7.30 7.51
C ASP A 40 -2.66 6.51 8.51
N ARG A 41 -3.26 6.04 9.61
CA ARG A 41 -2.57 5.19 10.59
C ARG A 41 -2.10 3.88 9.96
N LEU A 42 -2.97 3.20 9.22
CA LEU A 42 -2.62 1.94 8.53
C LEU A 42 -1.52 2.16 7.50
N ARG A 43 -1.58 3.23 6.71
CA ARG A 43 -0.55 3.57 5.72
C ARG A 43 0.81 3.80 6.37
N LYS A 44 0.85 4.57 7.47
CA LYS A 44 2.08 4.82 8.23
C LYS A 44 2.64 3.52 8.82
N GLU A 45 1.78 2.66 9.33
CA GLU A 45 2.20 1.37 9.88
C GLU A 45 2.72 0.41 8.80
N SER A 46 2.08 0.36 7.63
CA SER A 46 2.56 -0.41 6.48
C SER A 46 3.90 0.11 5.98
N ALA A 47 4.10 1.43 5.96
CA ALA A 47 5.39 2.02 5.60
C ALA A 47 6.50 1.65 6.61
N ARG A 48 6.18 1.62 7.91
CA ARG A 48 7.12 1.13 8.94
C ARG A 48 7.50 -0.33 8.72
N LEU A 49 6.52 -1.20 8.49
CA LEU A 49 6.78 -2.62 8.18
C LEU A 49 7.72 -2.76 6.97
N TRP A 50 7.45 -2.01 5.91
CA TRP A 50 8.28 -2.07 4.71
C TRP A 50 9.72 -1.62 4.99
N ASN A 51 9.90 -0.52 5.73
CA ASN A 51 11.22 -0.03 6.09
C ASN A 51 11.98 -1.03 6.96
N ASP A 52 11.33 -1.61 7.98
CA ASP A 52 11.97 -2.62 8.84
C ASP A 52 12.41 -3.87 8.04
N ILE A 53 11.59 -4.31 7.09
CA ILE A 53 11.95 -5.40 6.16
C ILE A 53 13.19 -5.02 5.35
N LEU A 54 13.22 -3.82 4.77
CA LEU A 54 14.35 -3.34 3.97
C LEU A 54 15.62 -3.13 4.80
N ASP A 55 15.51 -2.67 6.04
CA ASP A 55 16.65 -2.49 6.93
C ASP A 55 17.31 -3.84 7.25
N ILE A 56 16.51 -4.85 7.57
CA ILE A 56 17.00 -6.22 7.80
C ILE A 56 17.62 -6.80 6.53
N HIS A 57 16.97 -6.62 5.38
CA HIS A 57 17.51 -7.07 4.09
C HIS A 57 18.85 -6.40 3.77
N GLY A 58 18.92 -5.07 3.91
CA GLY A 58 20.11 -4.27 3.66
C GLY A 58 21.26 -4.66 4.58
N TRP A 59 20.98 -4.87 5.86
CA TRP A 59 21.97 -5.36 6.83
C TRP A 59 22.50 -6.76 6.46
N LEU A 60 21.62 -7.70 6.07
CA LEU A 60 22.02 -9.05 5.64
C LEU A 60 22.89 -9.00 4.38
N TRP A 61 22.52 -8.18 3.40
CA TRP A 61 23.28 -8.04 2.18
C TRP A 61 24.64 -7.38 2.42
N SER A 62 24.68 -6.31 3.23
CA SER A 62 25.92 -5.59 3.55
C SER A 62 26.89 -6.45 4.34
N SER A 63 26.40 -7.23 5.31
CA SER A 63 27.24 -7.99 6.24
C SER A 63 27.65 -9.35 5.69
N TYR A 64 26.75 -10.03 4.97
CA TYR A 64 26.93 -11.43 4.58
C TYR A 64 26.78 -11.69 3.08
N ARG A 65 26.38 -10.71 2.27
CA ARG A 65 26.03 -10.90 0.85
C ARG A 65 24.94 -11.95 0.63
N VAL A 66 24.05 -12.10 1.62
CA VAL A 66 22.93 -13.04 1.58
C VAL A 66 21.63 -12.26 1.36
N TRP A 67 20.74 -12.82 0.54
CA TRP A 67 19.39 -12.31 0.41
C TRP A 67 18.51 -12.86 1.53
N SER A 68 17.71 -12.00 2.15
CA SER A 68 16.69 -12.46 3.09
C SER A 68 15.63 -13.33 2.41
N SER A 69 15.10 -14.32 3.14
CA SER A 69 13.99 -15.14 2.67
C SER A 69 12.67 -14.79 3.34
N GLU A 70 11.58 -15.08 2.63
CA GLU A 70 10.21 -14.98 3.16
C GLU A 70 10.04 -15.70 4.51
N SER A 71 10.57 -16.91 4.66
CA SER A 71 10.42 -17.70 5.88
C SER A 71 11.12 -17.08 7.10
N GLN A 72 12.23 -16.36 6.88
CA GLN A 72 12.89 -15.58 7.93
C GLN A 72 12.03 -14.36 8.32
N MET A 73 11.53 -13.63 7.32
CA MET A 73 10.71 -12.44 7.55
C MET A 73 9.40 -12.77 8.27
N LYS A 74 8.73 -13.90 7.97
CA LYS A 74 7.53 -14.35 8.71
C LYS A 74 7.77 -14.67 10.17
N LYS A 75 8.99 -15.11 10.52
CA LYS A 75 9.35 -15.37 11.93
C LYS A 75 9.55 -14.06 12.69
N LEU A 76 10.07 -13.04 12.01
CA LEU A 76 10.36 -11.74 12.59
C LEU A 76 9.12 -10.86 12.69
N PHE A 77 8.31 -10.78 11.63
CA PHE A 77 7.17 -9.88 11.54
C PHE A 77 5.84 -10.61 11.67
N ASN A 78 5.03 -10.15 12.61
CA ASN A 78 3.69 -10.66 12.89
C ASN A 78 2.83 -9.58 13.57
N GLY A 79 1.58 -9.91 13.91
CA GLY A 79 0.63 -8.98 14.53
C GLY A 79 1.03 -8.44 15.91
N LYS A 80 2.09 -8.97 16.54
CA LYS A 80 2.68 -8.40 17.76
C LYS A 80 3.72 -7.32 17.45
N THR A 81 4.43 -7.44 16.33
CA THR A 81 5.45 -6.45 15.91
C THR A 81 4.84 -5.21 15.27
N HIS A 82 3.77 -5.40 14.49
CA HIS A 82 3.13 -4.35 13.71
C HIS A 82 1.63 -4.38 13.96
N LYS A 83 1.02 -3.20 14.09
CA LYS A 83 -0.43 -3.04 14.31
C LYS A 83 -1.21 -3.15 13.00
N LEU A 84 -0.95 -4.23 12.25
CA LEU A 84 -1.57 -4.55 10.97
C LEU A 84 -2.24 -5.91 11.02
N HIS A 85 -3.20 -6.12 10.13
CA HIS A 85 -3.81 -7.44 9.96
C HIS A 85 -2.76 -8.43 9.44
N ALA A 86 -2.85 -9.68 9.88
CA ALA A 86 -1.89 -10.73 9.52
C ALA A 86 -1.76 -10.89 7.99
N GLN A 87 -2.86 -10.77 7.25
CA GLN A 87 -2.86 -10.82 5.78
C GLN A 87 -2.07 -9.65 5.16
N THR A 88 -2.15 -8.44 5.72
CA THR A 88 -1.39 -7.29 5.23
C THR A 88 0.11 -7.48 5.45
N ILE A 89 0.48 -8.01 6.62
CA ILE A 89 1.89 -8.32 6.93
C ILE A 89 2.41 -9.38 5.96
N GLN A 90 1.65 -10.46 5.79
CA GLN A 90 1.99 -11.57 4.90
C GLN A 90 2.16 -11.11 3.44
N ALA A 91 1.21 -10.35 2.91
CA ALA A 91 1.29 -9.81 1.55
C ALA A 91 2.49 -8.86 1.35
N THR A 92 2.86 -8.10 2.38
CA THR A 92 4.03 -7.21 2.32
C THR A 92 5.33 -8.01 2.27
N ILE A 93 5.43 -9.10 3.03
CA ILE A 93 6.58 -10.01 3.02
C ILE A 93 6.70 -10.73 1.66
N GLU A 94 5.59 -11.24 1.13
CA GLU A 94 5.54 -11.88 -0.19
C GLU A 94 5.96 -10.90 -1.29
N LEU A 95 5.49 -9.64 -1.23
CA LEU A 95 5.92 -8.60 -2.15
C LEU A 95 7.43 -8.37 -2.09
N HIS A 96 8.01 -8.29 -0.89
CA HIS A 96 9.45 -8.16 -0.75
C HIS A 96 10.19 -9.37 -1.36
N GLN A 97 9.71 -10.60 -1.12
CA GLN A 97 10.31 -11.80 -1.70
C GLN A 97 10.27 -11.79 -3.23
N GLU A 98 9.11 -11.45 -3.84
CA GLU A 98 8.97 -11.29 -5.29
C GLU A 98 9.97 -10.26 -5.83
N THR A 99 10.12 -9.11 -5.18
CA THR A 99 11.05 -8.07 -5.64
C THR A 99 12.50 -8.54 -5.58
N CYS A 100 12.86 -9.34 -4.57
CA CYS A 100 14.18 -9.95 -4.47
C CYS A 100 14.42 -10.94 -5.61
N ASP A 101 13.48 -11.84 -5.85
CA ASP A 101 13.59 -12.88 -6.88
C ASP A 101 13.70 -12.25 -8.28
N ARG A 102 12.82 -11.29 -8.60
CA ARG A 102 12.89 -10.50 -9.84
C ARG A 102 14.23 -9.77 -10.00
N THR A 103 14.76 -9.19 -8.92
CA THR A 103 16.08 -8.51 -8.97
C THR A 103 17.20 -9.51 -9.24
N ARG A 104 17.13 -10.74 -8.69
CA ARG A 104 18.11 -11.79 -8.99
C ARG A 104 18.06 -12.21 -10.44
N GLU A 105 16.86 -12.41 -10.99
CA GLU A 105 16.66 -12.75 -12.39
C GLU A 105 17.24 -11.67 -13.31
N GLN A 106 16.96 -10.39 -13.03
CA GLN A 106 17.53 -9.27 -13.77
C GLN A 106 19.05 -9.26 -13.71
N ARG A 107 19.65 -9.46 -12.52
CA ARG A 107 21.12 -9.54 -12.38
C ARG A 107 21.74 -10.72 -13.14
N ALA A 108 21.01 -11.81 -13.32
CA ALA A 108 21.47 -12.95 -14.10
C ALA A 108 21.42 -12.69 -15.61
N GLN A 109 20.56 -11.77 -16.05
CA GLN A 109 20.38 -11.40 -17.46
C GLN A 109 21.38 -10.33 -17.95
N GLY A 110 22.03 -9.60 -17.02
CA GLY A 110 23.01 -8.56 -17.32
C GLY A 110 22.45 -7.16 -17.11
#